data_AF-A0A1C4P5S2-F1
#
_entry.id   AF-A0A1C4P5S2-F1
#
_cell.length_a   1.000
_cell.length_b   1.000
_cell.length_c   1.000
_cell.angle_alpha   90.00
_cell.angle_beta   90.00
_cell.angle_gamma   90.00
#
_symmetry.space_group_name_H-M   'P 1'
#
loop_
_entity.id
_entity.type
_entity.pdbx_description
1 polymer ?
#
loop_
_entity_poly.entity_id
_entity_poly.type
_entity_poly.pdbx_seq_one_letter_code
_entity_poly.pdbx_strand_id
1 'polypeptide(L)'
;MRQRAVRDQQRLDSGAVSSPKDLESLQREITSLAKRQGDLEDVVLEIMERREAAQERVTELTERVSAVQAKVDDATARRDAATSELDAEAATVTKDRQVVAEVVPADLMKLYDKLRAQQGGVGAARLYQRRCEGCRLELNMAEVNDVKAASPETVLRCENCHRILVRTAESGL
;
A
#
# COMPACT_ATOMS: atom_id res chain seq x y z
N MET A 1 -7.71 36.72 -43.86
CA MET A 1 -6.69 37.80 -43.71
C MET A 1 -5.65 37.74 -44.83
N ARG A 2 -4.83 36.69 -44.93
CA ARG A 2 -3.85 36.54 -46.04
C ARG A 2 -4.41 36.75 -47.45
N GLN A 3 -5.52 36.09 -47.80
CA GLN A 3 -6.17 36.27 -49.11
C GLN A 3 -6.70 37.70 -49.37
N ARG A 4 -7.00 38.47 -48.32
CA ARG A 4 -7.44 39.86 -48.43
C ARG A 4 -6.23 40.78 -48.61
N ALA A 5 -5.19 40.60 -47.80
CA ALA A 5 -3.93 41.33 -47.92
C ALA A 5 -3.28 41.15 -49.30
N VAL A 6 -3.25 39.93 -49.84
CA VAL A 6 -2.73 39.63 -51.20
C VAL A 6 -3.56 40.34 -52.27
N ARG A 7 -4.89 40.35 -52.14
CA ARG A 7 -5.79 41.01 -53.09
C ARG A 7 -5.61 42.52 -53.06
N ASP A 8 -5.49 43.10 -51.88
CA ASP A 8 -5.32 44.54 -51.70
C ASP A 8 -3.93 45.01 -52.19
N GLN A 9 -2.88 44.22 -51.94
CA GLN A 9 -1.55 44.44 -52.49
C GLN A 9 -1.55 44.37 -54.02
N GLN A 10 -2.19 43.36 -54.62
CA GLN A 10 -2.33 43.25 -56.07
C GLN A 10 -3.06 44.45 -56.69
N ARG A 11 -4.11 44.96 -56.02
CA ARG A 11 -4.81 46.17 -56.47
C ARG A 11 -3.94 47.41 -56.38
N LEU A 12 -3.12 47.54 -55.32
CA LEU A 12 -2.14 48.62 -55.16
C LEU A 12 -1.09 48.58 -56.29
N ASP A 13 -0.50 47.41 -56.53
CA ASP A 13 0.59 47.20 -57.49
C ASP A 13 0.14 47.33 -58.96
N SER A 14 -1.13 47.00 -59.24
CA SER A 14 -1.71 47.10 -60.59
C SER A 14 -1.91 48.53 -61.09
N GLY A 15 -1.83 49.54 -60.22
CA GLY A 15 -2.13 50.94 -60.56
C GLY A 15 -3.60 51.20 -60.90
N ALA A 16 -4.51 50.23 -60.68
CA ALA A 16 -5.93 50.34 -60.99
C ALA A 16 -6.67 51.37 -60.11
N VAL A 17 -6.05 51.85 -59.03
CA VAL A 17 -6.59 52.89 -58.13
C VAL A 17 -5.85 54.20 -58.40
N SER A 18 -6.54 55.19 -58.98
CA SER A 18 -5.96 56.46 -59.43
C SER A 18 -6.20 57.63 -58.47
N SER A 19 -7.14 57.50 -57.53
CA SER A 19 -7.45 58.49 -56.51
C SER A 19 -6.39 58.44 -55.39
N PRO A 20 -5.71 59.55 -55.07
CA PRO A 20 -4.72 59.59 -53.99
C PRO A 20 -5.29 59.17 -52.62
N LYS A 21 -6.56 59.49 -52.34
CA LYS A 21 -7.24 59.10 -51.10
C LYS A 21 -7.49 57.59 -51.03
N ASP A 22 -7.83 56.96 -52.14
CA ASP A 22 -8.13 55.53 -52.18
C ASP A 22 -6.85 54.70 -52.08
N LEU A 23 -5.75 55.19 -52.67
CA LEU A 23 -4.41 54.61 -52.48
C LEU A 23 -3.96 54.65 -51.02
N GLU A 24 -4.12 55.81 -50.36
CA GLU A 24 -3.78 55.96 -48.94
C GLU A 24 -4.64 55.03 -48.06
N SER A 25 -5.94 54.92 -48.34
CA SER A 25 -6.83 53.99 -47.63
C SER A 25 -6.40 52.54 -47.82
N LEU A 26 -6.05 52.14 -49.05
CA LEU A 26 -5.62 50.77 -49.38
C LEU A 26 -4.29 50.42 -48.69
N GLN A 27 -3.32 51.35 -48.67
CA GLN A 27 -2.06 51.18 -47.94
C GLN A 27 -2.29 50.99 -46.44
N ARG A 28 -3.16 51.81 -45.83
CA ARG A 28 -3.52 51.68 -44.41
C ARG A 28 -4.18 50.33 -44.11
N GLU A 29 -5.04 49.84 -45.01
CA GLU A 29 -5.68 48.53 -44.89
C GLU A 29 -4.64 47.40 -44.96
N ILE A 30 -3.71 47.43 -45.92
CA ILE A 30 -2.63 46.45 -46.04
C ILE A 30 -1.77 46.43 -44.77
N THR A 31 -1.36 47.59 -44.25
CA THR A 31 -0.58 47.68 -43.00
C THR A 31 -1.36 47.12 -41.81
N SER A 32 -2.66 47.40 -41.71
CA SER A 32 -3.51 46.87 -40.65
C SER A 32 -3.65 45.33 -40.73
N LEU A 33 -3.83 44.79 -41.94
CA LEU A 33 -3.91 43.36 -42.18
C LEU A 33 -2.59 42.65 -41.88
N ALA A 34 -1.45 43.26 -42.24
CA ALA A 34 -0.12 42.75 -41.96
C ALA A 34 0.13 42.68 -40.43
N LYS A 35 -0.19 43.77 -39.70
CA LYS A 35 -0.09 43.79 -38.24
C LYS A 35 -0.94 42.69 -37.61
N ARG A 36 -2.22 42.60 -38.01
CA ARG A 36 -3.13 41.58 -37.46
C ARG A 36 -2.75 40.15 -37.83
N GLN A 37 -2.05 39.94 -38.94
CA GLN A 37 -1.49 38.64 -39.28
C GLN A 37 -0.31 38.30 -38.36
N GLY A 38 0.60 39.25 -38.10
CA GLY A 38 1.69 39.08 -37.14
C GLY A 38 1.16 38.73 -35.75
N ASP A 39 0.18 39.50 -35.24
CA ASP A 39 -0.44 39.24 -33.95
C ASP A 39 -1.04 37.81 -33.86
N LEU A 40 -1.62 37.29 -34.96
CA LEU A 40 -2.16 35.93 -35.01
C LEU A 40 -1.07 34.85 -35.11
N GLU A 41 0.02 35.13 -35.82
CA GLU A 41 1.17 34.22 -35.91
C GLU A 41 1.85 34.06 -34.54
N ASP A 42 2.01 35.17 -33.79
CA ASP A 42 2.51 35.14 -32.42
C ASP A 42 1.61 34.31 -31.49
N VAL A 43 0.28 34.49 -31.59
CA VAL A 43 -0.69 33.67 -30.82
C VAL A 43 -0.61 32.19 -31.20
N VAL A 44 -0.44 31.87 -32.49
CA VAL A 44 -0.29 30.48 -32.93
C VAL A 44 1.00 29.87 -32.37
N LEU A 45 2.11 30.60 -32.38
CA LEU A 45 3.37 30.15 -31.79
C LEU A 45 3.22 29.87 -30.29
N GLU A 46 2.59 30.78 -29.54
CA GLU A 46 2.34 30.57 -28.11
C GLU A 46 1.48 29.31 -27.85
N ILE A 47 0.44 29.08 -28.66
CA ILE A 47 -0.39 27.88 -28.55
C ILE A 47 0.41 26.62 -28.88
N MET A 48 1.29 26.67 -29.88
CA MET A 48 2.16 25.55 -30.25
C MET A 48 3.11 25.19 -29.11
N GLU A 49 3.80 26.17 -28.52
CA GLU A 49 4.70 25.96 -27.38
C GLU A 49 3.95 25.36 -26.17
N ARG A 50 2.76 25.89 -25.86
CA ARG A 50 1.91 25.37 -24.78
C ARG A 50 1.47 23.94 -25.05
N ARG A 51 1.16 23.60 -26.30
CA ARG A 51 0.79 22.23 -26.71
C ARG A 51 1.97 21.29 -26.57
N GLU A 52 3.17 21.68 -26.99
CA GLU A 52 4.38 20.86 -26.88
C GLU A 52 4.72 20.58 -25.41
N ALA A 53 4.73 21.61 -24.57
CA ALA A 53 4.95 21.46 -23.13
C ALA A 53 3.88 20.55 -22.46
N ALA A 54 2.61 20.66 -22.87
CA ALA A 54 1.57 19.78 -22.38
C ALA A 54 1.77 18.33 -22.84
N GLN A 55 2.21 18.12 -24.09
CA GLN A 55 2.46 16.80 -24.64
C GLN A 55 3.62 16.09 -23.95
N GLU A 56 4.72 16.81 -23.66
CA GLU A 56 5.84 16.29 -22.89
C GLU A 56 5.40 15.86 -21.48
N ARG A 57 4.60 16.69 -20.81
CA ARG A 57 4.04 16.36 -19.49
C ARG A 57 3.15 15.13 -19.52
N VAL A 58 2.34 14.96 -20.57
CA VAL A 58 1.51 13.76 -20.74
C VAL A 58 2.40 12.52 -20.88
N THR A 59 3.46 12.58 -21.69
CA THR A 59 4.40 11.48 -21.84
C THR A 59 5.07 11.12 -20.51
N GLU A 60 5.63 12.10 -19.79
CA GLU A 60 6.27 11.90 -18.48
C GLU A 60 5.30 11.27 -17.47
N LEU A 61 4.08 11.80 -17.36
CA LEU A 61 3.08 11.29 -16.42
C LEU A 61 2.62 9.88 -16.78
N THR A 62 2.52 9.56 -18.07
CA THR A 62 2.15 8.22 -18.54
C THR A 62 3.23 7.20 -18.17
N GLU A 63 4.50 7.53 -18.36
CA GLU A 63 5.63 6.69 -17.95
C GLU A 63 5.65 6.48 -16.42
N ARG A 64 5.42 7.55 -15.65
CA ARG A 64 5.34 7.48 -14.19
C ARG A 64 4.20 6.59 -13.72
N VAL A 65 3.01 6.70 -14.34
CA VAL A 65 1.87 5.84 -14.02
C VAL A 65 2.20 4.38 -14.33
N SER A 66 2.77 4.10 -15.49
CA SER A 66 3.20 2.74 -15.86
C SER A 66 4.21 2.15 -14.85
N ALA A 67 5.21 2.95 -14.45
CA ALA A 67 6.21 2.52 -13.47
C ALA A 67 5.62 2.27 -12.08
N VAL A 68 4.64 3.06 -11.64
CA VAL A 68 3.93 2.83 -10.37
C VAL A 68 3.03 1.60 -10.46
N GLN A 69 2.33 1.42 -11.57
CA GLN A 69 1.47 0.25 -11.79
C GLN A 69 2.28 -1.06 -11.71
N ALA A 70 3.43 -1.11 -12.38
CA ALA A 70 4.32 -2.27 -12.32
C ALA A 70 4.77 -2.60 -10.88
N LYS A 71 5.03 -1.59 -10.04
CA LYS A 71 5.38 -1.78 -8.62
C LYS A 71 4.18 -2.29 -7.80
N VAL A 72 2.98 -1.82 -8.10
CA VAL A 72 1.74 -2.28 -7.44
C VAL A 72 1.47 -3.74 -7.80
N ASP A 73 1.64 -4.11 -9.07
CA ASP A 73 1.42 -5.47 -9.55
C ASP A 73 2.41 -6.45 -8.90
N ASP A 74 3.71 -6.10 -8.85
CA ASP A 74 4.73 -6.89 -8.14
C ASP A 74 4.42 -7.05 -6.64
N ALA A 75 4.11 -5.94 -5.96
CA ALA A 75 3.80 -5.97 -4.54
C ALA A 75 2.54 -6.80 -4.25
N THR A 76 1.54 -6.73 -5.12
CA THR A 76 0.32 -7.53 -5.02
C THR A 76 0.61 -9.01 -5.19
N ALA A 77 1.37 -9.39 -6.23
CA ALA A 77 1.76 -10.78 -6.45
C ALA A 77 2.54 -11.37 -5.26
N ARG A 78 3.51 -10.62 -4.71
CA ARG A 78 4.27 -11.05 -3.52
C ARG A 78 3.38 -11.21 -2.29
N ARG A 79 2.45 -10.28 -2.07
CA ARG A 79 1.51 -10.34 -0.94
C ARG A 79 0.56 -11.52 -1.07
N ASP A 80 0.05 -11.79 -2.26
CA ASP A 80 -0.89 -12.90 -2.49
C ASP A 80 -0.19 -14.26 -2.32
N ALA A 81 1.05 -14.39 -2.81
CA ALA A 81 1.87 -15.58 -2.58
C ALA A 81 2.11 -15.83 -1.08
N ALA A 82 2.58 -14.81 -0.35
CA ALA A 82 2.82 -14.91 1.09
C ALA A 82 1.53 -15.23 1.88
N THR A 83 0.39 -14.65 1.48
CA THR A 83 -0.90 -14.94 2.11
C THR A 83 -1.30 -16.40 1.88
N SER A 84 -1.14 -16.91 0.65
CA SER A 84 -1.44 -18.30 0.34
C SER A 84 -0.56 -19.30 1.12
N GLU A 85 0.72 -18.98 1.33
CA GLU A 85 1.61 -19.79 2.15
C GLU A 85 1.16 -19.81 3.61
N LEU A 86 0.84 -18.65 4.18
CA LEU A 86 0.33 -18.53 5.55
C LEU A 86 -1.01 -19.26 5.74
N ASP A 87 -1.91 -19.19 4.76
CA ASP A 87 -3.19 -19.91 4.81
C ASP A 87 -2.99 -21.43 4.81
N ALA A 88 -2.04 -21.93 4.00
CA ALA A 88 -1.69 -23.34 3.97
C ALA A 88 -1.05 -23.80 5.29
N GLU A 89 -0.15 -23.00 5.87
CA GLU A 89 0.44 -23.27 7.18
C GLU A 89 -0.62 -23.26 8.28
N ALA A 90 -1.49 -22.24 8.30
CA ALA A 90 -2.58 -22.12 9.27
C ALA A 90 -3.55 -23.30 9.19
N ALA A 91 -3.90 -23.77 7.98
CA ALA A 91 -4.73 -24.95 7.79
C ALA A 91 -4.06 -26.22 8.34
N THR A 92 -2.76 -26.38 8.08
CA THR A 92 -1.96 -27.52 8.57
C THR A 92 -1.91 -27.52 10.10
N VAL A 93 -1.46 -26.42 10.70
CA VAL A 93 -1.34 -26.29 12.16
C VAL A 93 -2.70 -26.40 12.86
N THR A 94 -3.78 -25.92 12.23
CA THR A 94 -5.14 -26.07 12.76
C THR A 94 -5.57 -27.53 12.78
N LYS A 95 -5.29 -28.27 11.72
CA LYS A 95 -5.58 -29.71 11.64
C LYS A 95 -4.75 -30.49 12.67
N ASP A 96 -3.47 -30.21 12.78
CA ASP A 96 -2.59 -30.86 13.76
C ASP A 96 -3.07 -30.60 15.19
N ARG A 97 -3.49 -29.35 15.49
CA ARG A 97 -4.11 -29.02 16.77
C ARG A 97 -5.38 -29.82 17.03
N GLN A 98 -6.24 -30.01 16.03
CA GLN A 98 -7.47 -30.79 16.19
C GLN A 98 -7.16 -32.24 16.57
N VAL A 99 -6.22 -32.88 15.86
CA VAL A 99 -5.79 -34.26 16.15
C VAL A 99 -5.25 -34.39 17.58
N VAL A 100 -4.42 -33.45 18.04
CA VAL A 100 -3.91 -33.46 19.41
C VAL A 100 -5.03 -33.18 20.43
N ALA A 101 -5.97 -32.29 20.13
CA ALA A 101 -7.05 -31.97 21.04
C ALA A 101 -8.01 -33.14 21.27
N GLU A 102 -8.18 -34.03 20.28
CA GLU A 102 -9.05 -35.22 20.39
C GLU A 102 -8.58 -36.22 21.45
N VAL A 103 -7.28 -36.29 21.73
CA VAL A 103 -6.72 -37.21 22.74
C VAL A 103 -6.62 -36.58 24.13
N VAL A 104 -6.92 -35.29 24.28
CA VAL A 104 -6.88 -34.60 25.58
C VAL A 104 -8.26 -34.64 26.23
N PRO A 105 -8.37 -34.98 27.53
CA PRO A 105 -9.65 -35.00 28.23
C PRO A 105 -10.44 -33.69 28.08
N ALA A 106 -11.74 -33.80 27.77
CA ALA A 106 -12.59 -32.66 27.42
C ALA A 106 -12.61 -31.55 28.49
N ASP A 107 -12.61 -31.92 29.77
CA ASP A 107 -12.61 -30.94 30.86
C ASP A 107 -11.29 -30.18 30.99
N LEU A 108 -10.17 -30.85 30.68
CA LEU A 108 -8.86 -30.20 30.63
C LEU A 108 -8.76 -29.25 29.41
N MET A 109 -9.31 -29.64 28.26
CA MET A 109 -9.39 -28.75 27.10
C MET A 109 -10.27 -27.52 27.36
N LYS A 110 -11.43 -27.69 28.00
CA LYS A 110 -12.27 -26.55 28.43
C LYS A 110 -11.51 -25.59 29.34
N LEU A 111 -10.74 -26.11 30.29
CA LEU A 111 -9.91 -25.30 31.17
C LEU A 111 -8.82 -24.55 30.38
N TYR A 112 -8.12 -25.25 29.49
CA TYR A 112 -7.10 -24.66 28.64
C TYR A 112 -7.67 -23.53 27.76
N ASP A 113 -8.79 -23.76 27.07
CA ASP A 113 -9.39 -22.77 26.17
C ASP A 113 -9.89 -21.54 26.94
N LYS A 114 -10.49 -21.74 28.12
CA LYS A 114 -10.88 -20.63 29.02
C LYS A 114 -9.68 -19.77 29.39
N LEU A 115 -8.57 -20.39 29.79
CA LEU A 115 -7.36 -19.65 30.16
C LEU A 115 -6.68 -19.02 28.96
N ARG A 116 -6.67 -19.71 27.82
CA ARG A 116 -6.11 -19.22 26.57
C ARG A 116 -6.80 -17.91 26.15
N ALA A 117 -8.12 -17.87 26.25
CA ALA A 117 -8.90 -16.65 25.98
C ALA A 117 -8.60 -15.52 26.97
N GLN A 118 -8.44 -15.85 28.27
CA GLN A 118 -8.17 -14.85 29.31
C GLN A 118 -6.72 -14.33 29.28
N GLN A 119 -5.76 -15.19 28.93
CA GLN A 119 -4.32 -14.94 29.09
C GLN A 119 -3.58 -14.73 27.77
N GLY A 120 -4.21 -14.03 26.83
CA GLY A 120 -3.56 -13.53 25.60
C GLY A 120 -3.11 -14.64 24.65
N GLY A 121 -3.87 -15.72 24.53
CA GLY A 121 -3.61 -16.80 23.56
C GLY A 121 -2.78 -17.96 24.10
N VAL A 122 -2.37 -17.94 25.37
CA VAL A 122 -1.56 -19.01 26.00
C VAL A 122 -2.24 -19.50 27.28
N GLY A 123 -2.86 -20.69 27.24
CA GLY A 123 -3.57 -21.29 28.37
C GLY A 123 -2.72 -22.20 29.29
N ALA A 124 -1.58 -22.67 28.78
CA ALA A 124 -0.64 -23.53 29.50
C ALA A 124 0.80 -23.08 29.26
N ALA A 125 1.66 -23.24 30.25
CA ALA A 125 3.06 -22.85 30.19
C ALA A 125 3.94 -23.95 30.78
N ARG A 126 5.09 -24.16 30.14
CA ARG A 126 6.12 -25.06 30.65
C ARG A 126 6.70 -24.52 31.97
N LEU A 127 6.92 -25.40 32.93
CA LEU A 127 7.80 -25.13 34.05
C LEU A 127 9.21 -25.55 33.64
N TYR A 128 10.15 -24.60 33.62
CA TYR A 128 11.54 -24.83 33.25
C TYR A 128 12.45 -24.25 34.33
N GLN A 129 13.30 -25.07 34.94
CA GLN A 129 14.22 -24.64 36.01
C GLN A 129 13.54 -23.77 37.08
N ARG A 130 12.42 -24.25 37.64
CA ARG A 130 11.58 -23.56 38.64
C ARG A 130 10.95 -22.25 38.16
N ARG A 131 11.06 -21.91 36.87
CA ARG A 131 10.46 -20.72 36.26
C ARG A 131 9.26 -21.09 35.40
N CYS A 132 8.14 -20.39 35.60
CA CYS A 132 6.99 -20.50 34.70
C CYS A 132 7.30 -19.76 33.40
N GLU A 133 7.33 -20.42 32.25
CA GLU A 133 7.64 -19.75 30.97
C GLU A 133 6.50 -18.85 30.46
N GLY A 134 5.32 -18.91 31.08
CA GLY A 134 4.17 -18.08 30.75
C GLY A 134 4.29 -16.65 31.28
N CYS A 135 4.63 -16.48 32.57
CA CYS A 135 4.88 -15.16 33.17
C CYS A 135 6.36 -14.85 33.37
N ARG A 136 7.24 -15.82 33.13
CA ARG A 136 8.70 -15.75 33.29
C ARG A 136 9.16 -15.47 34.72
N LEU A 137 8.30 -15.69 35.71
CA LEU A 137 8.66 -15.61 37.13
C LEU A 137 9.12 -16.96 37.65
N GLU A 138 10.14 -16.94 38.50
CA GLU A 138 10.55 -18.08 39.30
C GLU A 138 9.54 -18.33 40.41
N LEU A 139 9.21 -19.60 40.61
CA LEU A 139 8.40 -20.06 41.72
C LEU A 139 9.25 -19.93 43.00
N ASN A 140 8.61 -19.46 44.06
CA ASN A 140 9.18 -19.46 45.38
C ASN A 140 9.32 -20.91 45.92
N MET A 141 10.04 -21.07 47.03
CA MET A 141 10.33 -22.41 47.56
C MET A 141 9.08 -23.17 48.03
N ALA A 142 8.04 -22.48 48.48
CA ALA A 142 6.78 -23.12 48.87
C ALA A 142 6.05 -23.66 47.62
N GLU A 143 5.88 -22.82 46.60
CA GLU A 143 5.29 -23.21 45.31
C GLU A 143 6.05 -24.39 44.67
N VAL A 144 7.38 -24.37 44.71
CA VAL A 144 8.22 -25.47 44.21
C VAL A 144 7.94 -26.77 44.98
N ASN A 145 7.83 -26.72 46.31
CA ASN A 145 7.53 -27.90 47.12
C ASN A 145 6.12 -28.43 46.88
N ASP A 146 5.13 -27.56 46.71
CA ASP A 146 3.76 -27.94 46.40
C ASP A 146 3.67 -28.65 45.04
N VAL A 147 4.40 -28.12 44.04
CA VAL A 147 4.49 -28.72 42.70
C VAL A 147 5.20 -30.08 42.73
N LYS A 148 6.21 -30.26 43.59
CA LYS A 148 6.90 -31.55 43.81
C LYS A 148 6.02 -32.58 44.50
N ALA A 149 5.25 -32.16 45.50
CA ALA A 149 4.40 -33.04 46.30
C ALA A 149 3.14 -33.49 45.55
N ALA A 150 2.68 -32.70 44.59
CA ALA A 150 1.50 -33.02 43.80
C ALA A 150 1.69 -34.27 42.93
N SER A 151 0.67 -35.14 42.89
CA SER A 151 0.62 -36.31 41.99
C SER A 151 0.89 -35.93 40.53
N PRO A 152 1.54 -36.78 39.71
CA PRO A 152 1.75 -36.54 38.28
C PRO A 152 0.47 -36.16 37.51
N GLU A 153 -0.68 -36.71 37.90
CA GLU A 153 -1.99 -36.49 37.27
C GLU A 153 -2.64 -35.16 37.69
N THR A 154 -2.12 -34.49 38.73
CA THR A 154 -2.69 -33.22 39.21
C THR A 154 -2.39 -32.10 38.23
N VAL A 155 -3.45 -31.43 37.76
CA VAL A 155 -3.36 -30.24 36.92
C VAL A 155 -3.08 -29.01 37.80
N LEU A 156 -1.82 -28.55 37.78
CA LEU A 156 -1.36 -27.40 38.56
C LEU A 156 -1.51 -26.10 37.79
N ARG A 157 -1.62 -24.99 38.53
CA ARG A 157 -1.77 -23.64 37.98
C ARG A 157 -0.71 -22.74 38.58
N CYS A 158 -0.11 -21.86 37.79
CA CYS A 158 0.79 -20.84 38.32
C CYS A 158 0.00 -19.85 39.20
N GLU A 159 0.47 -19.53 40.40
CA GLU A 159 -0.21 -18.58 41.29
C GLU A 159 -0.19 -17.16 40.73
N ASN A 160 0.88 -16.80 40.00
CA ASN A 160 1.07 -15.46 39.45
C ASN A 160 0.25 -15.19 38.19
N CYS A 161 0.15 -16.16 37.27
CA CYS A 161 -0.52 -15.95 35.98
C CYS A 161 -1.61 -16.94 35.65
N HIS A 162 -1.94 -17.84 36.57
CA HIS A 162 -3.05 -18.79 36.47
C HIS A 162 -3.05 -19.74 35.26
N ARG A 163 -2.01 -19.72 34.41
CA ARG A 163 -1.85 -20.70 33.32
C ARG A 163 -1.62 -22.09 33.90
N ILE A 164 -2.05 -23.12 33.17
CA ILE A 164 -1.74 -24.51 33.52
C ILE A 164 -0.21 -24.67 33.51
N LEU A 165 0.34 -25.24 34.57
CA LEU A 165 1.77 -25.45 34.72
C LEU A 165 2.14 -26.87 34.23
N VAL A 166 2.84 -26.95 33.11
CA VAL A 166 3.25 -28.23 32.51
C VAL A 166 4.60 -28.64 33.07
N ARG A 167 4.62 -29.71 33.87
CA ARG A 167 5.83 -30.31 34.43
C ARG A 167 6.52 -31.18 33.37
N THR A 168 7.83 -31.06 33.27
CA THR A 168 8.69 -31.85 32.37
C THR A 168 9.97 -32.24 33.11
N ALA A 169 10.80 -33.09 32.50
CA ALA A 169 12.12 -33.44 33.07
C ALA A 169 13.02 -32.21 33.33
N GLU A 170 12.80 -31.11 32.59
CA GLU A 170 13.57 -29.87 32.73
C GLU A 170 12.98 -28.89 33.76
N SER A 171 11.95 -29.29 34.51
CA SER A 171 11.29 -28.40 35.46
C SER A 171 12.17 -27.97 36.65
N GLY A 172 13.30 -28.64 36.90
CA GLY A 172 14.21 -28.30 38.01
C GLY A 172 13.59 -28.54 39.39
N LEU A 173 12.62 -29.46 39.43
CA LEU A 173 11.95 -29.98 40.61
C LEU A 173 12.74 -31.16 41.19
#